data_AF-A0A835CJB6-F1
#
_entry.id   AF-A0A835CJB6-F1
#
_cell.length_a   1.000
_cell.length_b   1.000
_cell.length_c   1.000
_cell.angle_alpha   90.00
_cell.angle_beta   90.00
_cell.angle_gamma   90.00
#
_symmetry.space_group_name_H-M   'P 1'
#
loop_
_entity.id
_entity.type
_entity.pdbx_description
1 polymer ?
#
loop_
_entity_poly.entity_id
_entity_poly.type
_entity_poly.pdbx_seq_one_letter_code
_entity_poly.pdbx_strand_id
1 'polypeptide(L)'
;MATWVLSECGLKPLPPAFPRPRIGAVSCKSSKVRFLNTNNGVSVTDLKFQPTSFPSCCSLRERKKSWELKVSAPLRVASIEEDNERREKINGEEEPEFNPGAPPPFTLADIRAAIPKHCWVKDPWKSMSYVLRDVTVVFGLAAAAAYLNNWVVWPLYWAAQGTMFWALFVLGHDCGHGSFSNNHKLNSVVGHLLHSSILVPYHGWRISHRTHHQNHGHVENDESWHPLPEKIYRNLDNMTKTLRFTLPFPMLAYPFYLWSRSPGKTGSHFDPKSDLFVPSERKDIITSTACWTAMAALLVGLGFVMGPIQLLKLYGIPYWIFVMWLDFVTYLHHHGHEDKLPWYRGKEWSYLRGGLTTLDRDYGLINNIHHDIGTHVIHHLFPQIPHYHLVEATEAAKPVFGKYYKEPKKSAPLPFHLIGELIRSLGKDHFVSDTGDVVYYQTDPKLTASSSSSSSESN
;
A
#
# COMPACT_ATOMS: atom_id res chain seq x y z
N MET A 1 19.65 21.39 34.31
CA MET A 1 20.45 20.16 34.52
C MET A 1 19.65 19.02 33.91
N ALA A 2 19.78 18.76 32.60
CA ALA A 2 20.65 17.72 32.01
C ALA A 2 20.43 16.36 32.72
N THR A 3 20.08 15.25 32.06
CA THR A 3 20.85 14.63 30.98
C THR A 3 20.01 13.56 30.22
N TRP A 4 19.96 13.66 28.89
CA TRP A 4 20.07 12.61 27.85
C TRP A 4 19.30 11.27 27.99
N VAL A 5 18.37 11.04 27.04
CA VAL A 5 18.15 9.71 26.43
C VAL A 5 18.13 9.90 24.91
N LEU A 6 19.27 9.63 24.29
CA LEU A 6 19.36 9.33 22.86
C LEU A 6 18.77 7.93 22.64
N SER A 7 17.83 7.79 21.73
CA SER A 7 17.51 6.51 21.12
C SER A 7 17.82 6.62 19.63
N GLU A 8 18.95 6.04 19.25
CA GLU A 8 19.34 5.78 17.88
C GLU A 8 18.37 4.74 17.28
N CYS A 9 17.56 5.16 16.31
CA CYS A 9 17.02 4.26 15.29
C CYS A 9 17.13 4.97 13.93
N GLY A 10 18.37 5.11 13.47
CA GLY A 10 18.64 5.38 12.06
C GLY A 10 18.31 4.12 11.25
N LEU A 11 17.45 4.25 10.25
CA LEU A 11 17.34 3.29 9.15
C LEU A 11 18.74 3.18 8.50
N LYS A 12 19.44 2.09 8.74
CA LYS A 12 20.53 1.68 7.85
C LYS A 12 19.89 1.01 6.64
N PRO A 13 20.16 1.44 5.40
CA PRO A 13 19.85 0.64 4.24
C PRO A 13 20.62 -0.68 4.36
N LEU A 14 19.93 -1.80 4.26
CA LEU A 14 20.60 -3.07 3.98
C LEU A 14 21.27 -2.92 2.59
N PRO A 15 22.50 -3.43 2.40
CA PRO A 15 23.13 -3.43 1.09
C PRO A 15 22.21 -4.17 0.11
N PRO A 16 22.12 -3.70 -1.15
CA PRO A 16 21.19 -4.28 -2.11
C PRO A 16 21.62 -5.71 -2.45
N ALA A 17 20.89 -6.68 -1.89
CA ALA A 17 20.97 -8.07 -2.31
C ALA A 17 20.11 -8.22 -3.57
N PHE A 18 20.63 -7.80 -4.72
CA PHE A 18 20.04 -8.16 -6.01
C PHE A 18 20.26 -9.66 -6.25
N PRO A 19 19.22 -10.51 -6.34
CA PRO A 19 19.41 -11.80 -6.98
C PRO A 19 19.67 -11.54 -8.46
N ARG A 20 20.91 -11.79 -8.92
CA ARG A 20 21.20 -11.86 -10.35
C ARG A 20 20.29 -12.93 -10.99
N PRO A 21 19.63 -12.65 -12.12
CA PRO A 21 18.95 -13.70 -12.87
C PRO A 21 20.01 -14.70 -13.36
N ARG A 22 19.92 -15.97 -12.93
CA ARG A 22 20.65 -17.06 -13.60
C ARG A 22 19.99 -17.27 -14.95
N ILE A 23 20.70 -16.91 -16.01
CA ILE A 23 20.41 -17.40 -17.37
C ILE A 23 20.79 -18.89 -17.37
N GLY A 24 19.81 -19.74 -17.08
CA GLY A 24 19.88 -21.17 -17.34
C GLY A 24 18.81 -21.50 -18.36
N ALA A 25 19.22 -21.98 -19.54
CA ALA A 25 18.30 -22.48 -20.55
C ALA A 25 17.56 -23.70 -19.97
N VAL A 26 16.26 -23.55 -19.68
CA VAL A 26 15.41 -24.66 -19.26
C VAL A 26 14.73 -25.22 -20.51
N SER A 27 15.20 -26.38 -20.94
CA SER A 27 14.57 -27.22 -21.95
C SER A 27 13.21 -27.70 -21.44
N CYS A 28 12.16 -27.36 -22.17
CA CYS A 28 10.79 -27.73 -21.84
C CYS A 28 10.57 -29.21 -22.20
N LYS A 29 10.43 -30.09 -21.20
CA LYS A 29 9.88 -31.42 -21.38
C LYS A 29 8.58 -31.57 -20.59
N SER A 30 7.49 -31.70 -21.34
CA SER A 30 6.17 -32.11 -20.85
C SER A 30 6.28 -33.43 -20.08
N SER A 31 5.70 -33.49 -18.88
CA SER A 31 5.53 -34.74 -18.15
C SER A 31 4.11 -34.82 -17.59
N LYS A 32 3.37 -35.78 -18.12
CA LYS A 32 2.02 -36.19 -17.74
C LYS A 32 1.95 -36.59 -16.26
N VAL A 33 0.85 -36.20 -15.63
CA VAL A 33 0.37 -36.65 -14.32
C VAL A 33 0.17 -38.18 -14.31
N ARG A 34 0.61 -38.85 -13.22
CA ARG A 34 0.14 -40.20 -12.86
C ARG A 34 0.03 -40.34 -11.34
N PHE A 35 -1.11 -40.86 -10.91
CA PHE A 35 -1.50 -41.11 -9.52
C PHE A 35 -1.06 -42.51 -9.04
N LEU A 36 -0.83 -42.59 -7.71
CA LEU A 36 -0.82 -43.74 -6.79
C LEU A 36 0.26 -44.83 -6.93
N ASN A 37 1.06 -45.05 -5.86
CA ASN A 37 0.87 -46.22 -4.97
C ASN A 37 1.72 -46.17 -3.69
N THR A 38 1.20 -46.81 -2.65
CA THR A 38 1.72 -47.06 -1.29
C THR A 38 2.75 -48.20 -1.21
N ASN A 39 3.76 -48.09 -0.34
CA ASN A 39 4.06 -49.01 0.79
C ASN A 39 5.53 -49.00 1.28
N ASN A 40 5.66 -48.98 2.62
CA ASN A 40 6.61 -49.65 3.52
C ASN A 40 8.14 -49.55 3.36
N GLY A 41 8.81 -49.32 4.50
CA GLY A 41 10.05 -50.04 4.85
C GLY A 41 11.22 -49.21 5.41
N VAL A 42 11.19 -48.99 6.73
CA VAL A 42 12.29 -49.10 7.73
C VAL A 42 13.75 -48.93 7.27
N SER A 43 14.51 -48.01 7.90
CA SER A 43 15.72 -48.35 8.68
C SER A 43 16.24 -47.18 9.52
N VAL A 44 16.70 -47.53 10.72
CA VAL A 44 17.22 -46.73 11.84
C VAL A 44 18.74 -46.59 11.70
N THR A 45 19.32 -45.43 12.03
CA THR A 45 20.52 -45.38 12.90
C THR A 45 20.81 -43.98 13.41
N ASP A 46 21.25 -43.99 14.68
CA ASP A 46 21.56 -42.88 15.57
C ASP A 46 22.71 -41.99 15.09
N LEU A 47 22.75 -40.75 15.60
CA LEU A 47 23.98 -40.21 16.19
C LEU A 47 23.67 -39.07 17.18
N LYS A 48 24.17 -39.29 18.40
CA LYS A 48 24.00 -38.49 19.61
C LYS A 48 24.83 -37.21 19.58
N PHE A 49 24.27 -36.19 20.22
CA PHE A 49 24.93 -34.96 20.64
C PHE A 49 25.90 -35.19 21.82
N GLN A 50 26.99 -34.42 21.87
CA GLN A 50 27.57 -33.93 23.12
C GLN A 50 28.31 -32.57 22.95
N PRO A 51 28.47 -31.79 24.04
CA PRO A 51 28.74 -30.35 24.02
C PRO A 51 30.12 -29.98 24.60
N THR A 52 30.60 -28.78 24.29
CA THR A 52 31.69 -28.04 24.97
C THR A 52 31.63 -26.58 24.49
N SER A 53 32.06 -25.49 25.13
CA SER A 53 32.34 -25.08 26.52
C SER A 53 32.90 -23.64 26.38
N PHE A 54 32.48 -22.69 27.22
CA PHE A 54 33.03 -21.31 27.26
C PHE A 54 34.50 -21.27 27.72
N PRO A 55 35.19 -20.14 27.48
CA PRO A 55 35.73 -19.44 28.64
C PRO A 55 35.49 -17.91 28.65
N SER A 56 35.40 -17.41 29.88
CA SER A 56 35.33 -16.01 30.32
C SER A 56 36.72 -15.39 30.41
N CYS A 57 36.85 -14.09 30.09
CA CYS A 57 37.73 -13.19 30.83
C CYS A 57 37.34 -11.71 30.60
N CYS A 58 37.17 -10.97 31.69
CA CYS A 58 36.95 -9.52 31.71
C CYS A 58 38.28 -8.77 31.76
N SER A 59 38.40 -7.64 31.04
CA SER A 59 39.15 -6.48 31.56
C SER A 59 38.68 -5.18 30.89
N LEU A 60 38.40 -4.19 31.74
CA LEU A 60 38.08 -2.81 31.41
C LEU A 60 39.33 -2.07 30.90
N ARG A 61 39.20 -1.32 29.81
CA ARG A 61 40.10 -0.18 29.53
C ARG A 61 39.37 0.89 28.72
N GLU A 62 39.14 2.02 29.40
CA GLU A 62 38.69 3.27 28.79
C GLU A 62 39.66 3.74 27.70
N ARG A 63 39.11 4.16 26.56
CA ARG A 63 39.78 5.06 25.61
C ARG A 63 38.79 6.12 25.14
N LYS A 64 38.86 7.29 25.78
CA LYS A 64 38.44 8.56 25.17
C LYS A 64 39.26 8.77 23.89
N LYS A 65 38.58 9.01 22.76
CA LYS A 65 39.16 9.68 21.60
C LYS A 65 38.18 10.75 21.14
N SER A 66 38.53 11.98 21.43
CA SER A 66 38.02 13.19 20.80
C SER A 66 38.42 13.20 19.33
N TRP A 67 37.47 13.48 18.45
CA TRP A 67 37.75 14.05 17.13
C TRP A 67 36.72 15.15 16.90
N GLU A 68 37.15 16.38 17.18
CA GLU A 68 36.54 17.59 16.66
C GLU A 68 36.70 17.60 15.14
N LEU A 69 35.63 17.89 14.41
CA LEU A 69 35.71 18.27 13.02
C LEU A 69 35.02 19.62 12.87
N LYS A 70 35.87 20.64 12.70
CA LYS A 70 35.55 22.03 12.44
C LYS A 70 34.70 22.15 11.17
N VAL A 71 33.54 22.77 11.28
CA VAL A 71 32.86 23.39 10.13
C VAL A 71 32.45 24.80 10.53
N SER A 72 33.29 25.76 10.16
CA SER A 72 32.96 27.19 10.18
C SER A 72 32.20 27.51 8.89
N ALA A 73 30.90 27.71 8.98
CA ALA A 73 30.09 28.29 7.91
C ALA A 73 30.00 29.81 8.13
N PRO A 74 30.29 30.67 7.13
CA PRO A 74 30.05 32.09 7.27
C PRO A 74 28.56 32.36 7.14
N LEU A 75 27.98 32.98 8.18
CA LEU A 75 26.65 33.56 8.13
C LEU A 75 26.74 34.87 7.33
N ARG A 76 26.24 34.88 6.09
CA ARG A 76 25.98 36.13 5.36
C ARG A 76 24.48 36.15 5.03
N VAL A 77 23.75 36.99 5.76
CA VAL A 77 22.38 37.33 5.43
C VAL A 77 22.44 38.18 4.17
N ALA A 78 21.99 37.65 3.03
CA ALA A 78 21.75 38.45 1.85
C ALA A 78 20.53 39.34 2.13
N SER A 79 20.69 40.65 1.96
CA SER A 79 19.62 41.63 2.07
C SER A 79 18.63 41.46 0.92
N ILE A 80 17.34 41.51 1.25
CA ILE A 80 16.17 41.34 0.36
C ILE A 80 16.21 42.26 -0.88
N GLU A 81 17.01 43.31 -0.85
CA GLU A 81 17.16 44.28 -1.95
C GLU A 81 18.05 43.77 -3.10
N GLU A 82 19.06 42.91 -2.83
CA GLU A 82 19.95 42.37 -3.90
C GLU A 82 19.26 41.27 -4.74
N ASP A 83 18.26 40.57 -4.17
CA ASP A 83 17.47 39.56 -4.90
C ASP A 83 16.43 40.20 -5.82
N ASN A 84 15.94 41.40 -5.49
CA ASN A 84 14.96 42.11 -6.31
C ASN A 84 15.62 42.74 -7.56
N GLU A 85 16.83 43.28 -7.44
CA GLU A 85 17.56 43.83 -8.59
C GLU A 85 18.06 42.75 -9.57
N ARG A 86 18.28 41.50 -9.11
CA ARG A 86 18.58 40.36 -9.99
C ARG A 86 17.35 39.82 -10.71
N ARG A 87 16.15 39.96 -10.13
CA ARG A 87 14.88 39.56 -10.75
C ARG A 87 14.41 40.51 -11.85
N GLU A 88 14.72 41.80 -11.76
CA GLU A 88 14.30 42.77 -12.79
C GLU A 88 15.16 42.76 -14.06
N LYS A 89 16.36 42.15 -14.05
CA LYS A 89 17.26 42.11 -15.21
C LYS A 89 17.19 40.85 -16.08
N ILE A 90 16.31 39.89 -15.76
CA ILE A 90 16.08 38.68 -16.56
C ILE A 90 14.61 38.63 -17.00
N ASN A 91 14.13 39.68 -17.66
CA ASN A 91 12.89 39.60 -18.42
C ASN A 91 13.25 39.20 -19.85
N GLY A 92 13.23 37.89 -20.11
CA GLY A 92 13.45 37.33 -21.45
C GLY A 92 13.69 35.82 -21.53
N GLU A 93 13.81 35.11 -20.40
CA GLU A 93 13.85 33.64 -20.40
C GLU A 93 12.52 33.12 -19.85
N GLU A 94 11.77 32.39 -20.67
CA GLU A 94 10.60 31.63 -20.23
C GLU A 94 11.02 30.75 -19.04
N GLU A 95 10.29 30.80 -17.91
CA GLU A 95 10.55 29.85 -16.82
C GLU A 95 10.53 28.43 -17.41
N PRO A 96 11.57 27.60 -17.18
CA PRO A 96 11.59 26.27 -17.73
C PRO A 96 10.33 25.50 -17.29
N GLU A 97 9.66 24.89 -18.27
CA GLU A 97 8.44 24.11 -18.04
C GLU A 97 8.66 23.10 -16.91
N PHE A 98 7.72 23.05 -15.96
CA PHE A 98 7.85 22.20 -14.78
C PHE A 98 7.84 20.72 -15.19
N ASN A 99 8.93 20.01 -14.89
CA ASN A 99 9.04 18.57 -15.12
C ASN A 99 8.75 17.78 -13.83
N PRO A 100 7.57 17.14 -13.68
CA PRO A 100 7.24 16.35 -12.49
C PRO A 100 8.14 15.13 -12.31
N GLY A 101 8.81 14.69 -13.39
CA GLY A 101 9.79 13.61 -13.36
C GLY A 101 11.13 14.02 -12.74
N ALA A 102 11.48 15.29 -12.67
CA ALA A 102 12.78 15.74 -12.17
C ALA A 102 12.92 15.62 -10.64
N PRO A 103 14.14 15.44 -10.10
CA PRO A 103 14.37 15.45 -8.65
C PRO A 103 13.86 16.76 -8.02
N PRO A 104 13.12 16.70 -6.89
CA PRO A 104 12.61 17.90 -6.23
C PRO A 104 13.75 18.72 -5.60
N PRO A 105 13.58 20.05 -5.45
CA PRO A 105 14.57 20.94 -4.82
C PRO A 105 14.55 20.88 -3.27
N PHE A 106 13.85 19.90 -2.68
CA PHE A 106 13.70 19.69 -1.25
C PHE A 106 13.98 18.23 -0.88
N THR A 107 14.22 17.98 0.40
CA THR A 107 14.55 16.66 0.95
C THR A 107 13.42 16.13 1.84
N LEU A 108 13.47 14.83 2.16
CA LEU A 108 12.59 14.23 3.19
C LEU A 108 12.73 14.92 4.55
N ALA A 109 13.91 15.45 4.87
CA ALA A 109 14.16 16.15 6.13
C ALA A 109 13.41 17.48 6.18
N ASP A 110 13.34 18.21 5.06
CA ASP A 110 12.62 19.49 4.97
C ASP A 110 11.12 19.27 5.18
N ILE A 111 10.55 18.25 4.54
CA ILE A 111 9.14 17.88 4.72
C ILE A 111 8.88 17.46 6.17
N ARG A 112 9.75 16.61 6.73
CA ARG A 112 9.63 16.17 8.14
C ARG A 112 9.70 17.36 9.11
N ALA A 113 10.53 18.36 8.83
CA ALA A 113 10.70 19.54 9.67
C ALA A 113 9.47 20.46 9.64
N ALA A 114 8.72 20.48 8.55
CA ALA A 114 7.48 21.24 8.44
C ALA A 114 6.32 20.62 9.23
N ILE A 115 6.29 19.29 9.39
CA ILE A 115 5.21 18.58 10.08
C ILE A 115 5.26 18.82 11.60
N PRO A 116 4.16 19.26 12.24
CA PRO A 116 4.09 19.46 13.68
C PRO A 116 4.50 18.22 14.49
N LYS A 117 5.22 18.44 15.59
CA LYS A 117 5.77 17.33 16.41
C LYS A 117 4.70 16.40 16.97
N HIS A 118 3.51 16.92 17.30
CA HIS A 118 2.44 16.11 17.86
C HIS A 118 1.80 15.17 16.83
N CYS A 119 1.87 15.46 15.52
CA CYS A 119 1.39 14.55 14.47
C CYS A 119 2.12 13.19 14.50
N TRP A 120 3.33 13.13 15.07
CA TRP A 120 4.12 11.91 15.21
C TRP A 120 3.79 11.10 16.46
N VAL A 121 2.97 11.65 17.36
CA VAL A 121 2.61 11.02 18.63
C VAL A 121 1.44 10.07 18.40
N LYS A 122 1.67 8.80 18.70
CA LYS A 122 0.66 7.74 18.60
C LYS A 122 -0.03 7.60 19.93
N ASP A 123 -1.33 7.81 19.95
CA ASP A 123 -2.20 7.61 21.10
C ASP A 123 -3.01 6.30 20.93
N PRO A 124 -2.65 5.22 21.65
CA PRO A 124 -3.37 3.95 21.55
C PRO A 124 -4.83 4.04 22.02
N TRP A 125 -5.17 4.94 22.94
CA TRP A 125 -6.54 5.10 23.40
C TRP A 125 -7.40 5.75 22.34
N LYS A 126 -6.88 6.79 21.69
CA LYS A 126 -7.53 7.41 20.53
C LYS A 126 -7.70 6.40 19.41
N SER A 127 -6.66 5.64 19.05
CA SER A 127 -6.74 4.59 18.02
C SER A 127 -7.78 3.51 18.37
N MET A 128 -7.81 3.05 19.64
CA MET A 128 -8.83 2.08 20.10
C MET A 128 -10.24 2.66 20.13
N SER A 129 -10.41 3.97 20.33
CA SER A 129 -11.73 4.62 20.26
C SER A 129 -12.33 4.55 18.86
N TYR A 130 -11.51 4.68 17.81
CA TYR A 130 -11.94 4.48 16.42
C TYR A 130 -12.32 3.02 16.17
N VAL A 131 -11.57 2.06 16.71
CA VAL A 131 -11.93 0.63 16.64
C VAL A 131 -13.30 0.39 17.28
N LEU A 132 -13.51 0.90 18.50
CA LEU A 132 -14.78 0.75 19.21
C LEU A 132 -15.94 1.39 18.44
N ARG A 133 -15.75 2.62 17.94
CA ARG A 133 -16.72 3.32 17.09
C ARG A 133 -17.11 2.46 15.88
N ASP A 134 -16.12 2.04 15.09
CA ASP A 134 -16.38 1.35 13.82
C ASP A 134 -17.00 -0.02 14.03
N VAL A 135 -16.52 -0.78 15.02
CA VAL A 135 -17.09 -2.09 15.38
C VAL A 135 -18.53 -1.95 15.88
N THR A 136 -18.82 -0.92 16.70
CA THR A 136 -20.19 -0.65 17.18
C THR A 136 -21.13 -0.32 16.02
N VAL A 137 -20.68 0.49 15.06
CA VAL A 137 -21.47 0.81 13.86
C VAL A 137 -21.68 -0.43 13.01
N VAL A 138 -20.65 -1.25 12.78
CA VAL A 138 -20.73 -2.52 12.04
C VAL A 138 -21.80 -3.46 12.62
N PHE A 139 -21.78 -3.68 13.94
CA PHE A 139 -22.78 -4.54 14.59
C PHE A 139 -24.16 -3.89 14.63
N GLY A 140 -24.23 -2.58 14.84
CA GLY A 140 -25.48 -1.81 14.85
C GLY A 140 -26.20 -1.84 13.51
N LEU A 141 -25.47 -1.63 12.41
CA LEU A 141 -25.98 -1.72 11.04
C LEU A 141 -26.51 -3.13 10.75
N ALA A 142 -25.73 -4.16 11.08
CA ALA A 142 -26.12 -5.55 10.84
C ALA A 142 -27.38 -5.93 11.64
N ALA A 143 -27.45 -5.53 12.91
CA ALA A 143 -28.62 -5.75 13.76
C ALA A 143 -29.86 -5.00 13.24
N ALA A 144 -29.71 -3.73 12.85
CA ALA A 144 -30.80 -2.94 12.29
C ALA A 144 -31.33 -3.52 10.98
N ALA A 145 -30.44 -3.93 10.06
CA ALA A 145 -30.82 -4.54 8.80
C ALA A 145 -31.53 -5.89 8.99
N ALA A 146 -31.03 -6.72 9.92
CA ALA A 146 -31.65 -7.98 10.27
C ALA A 146 -33.04 -7.80 10.93
N TYR A 147 -33.18 -6.80 11.80
CA TYR A 147 -34.44 -6.50 12.49
C TYR A 147 -35.50 -5.92 11.54
N LEU A 148 -35.13 -4.93 10.73
CA LEU A 148 -36.06 -4.28 9.79
C LEU A 148 -36.40 -5.17 8.59
N ASN A 149 -35.46 -5.99 8.15
CA ASN A 149 -35.58 -6.97 7.06
C ASN A 149 -36.44 -6.50 5.86
N ASN A 150 -36.16 -5.30 5.36
CA ASN A 150 -36.93 -4.66 4.30
C ASN A 150 -36.08 -4.50 3.02
N TRP A 151 -36.69 -4.67 1.85
CA TRP A 151 -36.01 -4.57 0.54
C TRP A 151 -35.39 -3.21 0.26
N VAL A 152 -35.91 -2.14 0.86
CA VAL A 152 -35.31 -0.79 0.79
C VAL A 152 -34.09 -0.68 1.72
N VAL A 153 -34.12 -1.37 2.86
CA VAL A 153 -33.04 -1.33 3.86
C VAL A 153 -31.81 -2.08 3.37
N TRP A 154 -31.98 -3.19 2.64
CA TRP A 154 -30.86 -4.02 2.20
C TRP A 154 -29.82 -3.30 1.34
N PRO A 155 -30.15 -2.58 0.26
CA PRO A 155 -29.17 -1.82 -0.52
C PRO A 155 -28.45 -0.74 0.29
N LEU A 156 -29.18 -0.01 1.14
CA LEU A 156 -28.61 1.01 2.01
C LEU A 156 -27.64 0.40 3.04
N TYR A 157 -28.04 -0.72 3.64
CA TYR A 157 -27.20 -1.51 4.53
C TYR A 157 -25.94 -2.00 3.81
N TRP A 158 -26.06 -2.56 2.60
CA TRP A 158 -24.91 -3.07 1.86
C TRP A 158 -23.87 -1.98 1.58
N ALA A 159 -24.32 -0.81 1.10
CA ALA A 159 -23.43 0.32 0.86
C ALA A 159 -22.76 0.80 2.16
N ALA A 160 -23.53 1.01 3.23
CA ALA A 160 -22.99 1.48 4.51
C ALA A 160 -22.05 0.45 5.15
N GLN A 161 -22.46 -0.82 5.21
CA GLN A 161 -21.71 -1.90 5.82
C GLN A 161 -20.41 -2.18 5.08
N GLY A 162 -20.43 -2.21 3.74
CA GLY A 162 -19.22 -2.39 2.95
C GLY A 162 -18.22 -1.23 3.11
N THR A 163 -18.73 -0.01 3.21
CA THR A 163 -17.90 1.18 3.53
C THR A 163 -17.30 1.08 4.93
N MET A 164 -18.05 0.56 5.91
CA MET A 164 -17.50 0.32 7.26
C MET A 164 -16.48 -0.83 7.30
N PHE A 165 -16.64 -1.88 6.50
CA PHE A 165 -15.61 -2.92 6.36
C PHE A 165 -14.31 -2.35 5.78
N TRP A 166 -14.41 -1.40 4.84
CA TRP A 166 -13.27 -0.63 4.40
C TRP A 166 -12.67 0.25 5.52
N ALA A 167 -13.49 0.88 6.36
CA ALA A 167 -12.98 1.60 7.54
C ALA A 167 -12.18 0.69 8.50
N LEU A 168 -12.65 -0.54 8.75
CA LEU A 168 -11.91 -1.55 9.53
C LEU A 168 -10.58 -1.93 8.86
N PHE A 169 -10.55 -2.00 7.52
CA PHE A 169 -9.33 -2.25 6.77
C PHE A 169 -8.29 -1.15 7.04
N VAL A 170 -8.68 0.12 6.98
CA VAL A 170 -7.77 1.26 7.21
C VAL A 170 -7.20 1.25 8.64
N LEU A 171 -8.00 0.91 9.66
CA LEU A 171 -7.49 0.77 11.04
C LEU A 171 -6.51 -0.41 11.19
N GLY A 172 -6.78 -1.54 10.53
CA GLY A 172 -5.83 -2.65 10.49
C GLY A 172 -4.57 -2.33 9.68
N HIS A 173 -4.69 -1.47 8.67
CA HIS A 173 -3.56 -0.93 7.90
C HIS A 173 -2.67 -0.03 8.77
N ASP A 174 -3.24 0.84 9.62
CA ASP A 174 -2.49 1.61 10.61
C ASP A 174 -1.75 0.72 11.62
N CYS A 175 -2.35 -0.40 12.00
CA CYS A 175 -1.66 -1.43 12.79
C CYS A 175 -0.45 -1.99 12.02
N GLY A 176 -0.62 -2.23 10.72
CA GLY A 176 0.42 -2.73 9.82
C GLY A 176 1.63 -1.80 9.69
N HIS A 177 1.40 -0.49 9.63
CA HIS A 177 2.45 0.53 9.66
C HIS A 177 3.03 0.79 11.04
N GLY A 178 2.32 0.35 12.07
CA GLY A 178 2.62 0.69 13.46
C GLY A 178 2.37 2.17 13.78
N SER A 179 1.51 2.84 13.02
CA SER A 179 0.97 4.18 13.32
C SER A 179 -0.14 4.11 14.36
N PHE A 180 -0.83 2.97 14.46
CA PHE A 180 -1.88 2.74 15.47
C PHE A 180 -1.39 2.88 16.93
N SER A 181 -0.21 2.33 17.23
CA SER A 181 0.43 2.37 18.56
C SER A 181 1.94 2.12 18.46
N ASN A 182 2.70 2.56 19.46
CA ASN A 182 4.11 2.17 19.62
C ASN A 182 4.30 0.72 20.08
N ASN A 183 3.25 0.03 20.53
CA ASN A 183 3.33 -1.36 20.95
C ASN A 183 3.03 -2.32 19.78
N HIS A 184 4.08 -2.96 19.26
CA HIS A 184 3.97 -3.93 18.16
C HIS A 184 3.05 -5.11 18.46
N LYS A 185 2.94 -5.57 19.72
CA LYS A 185 2.02 -6.66 20.08
C LYS A 185 0.58 -6.21 19.99
N LEU A 186 0.27 -5.01 20.47
CA LEU A 186 -1.07 -4.43 20.35
C LEU A 186 -1.47 -4.30 18.88
N ASN A 187 -0.59 -3.70 18.06
CA ASN A 187 -0.82 -3.59 16.62
C ASN A 187 -1.02 -4.96 15.97
N SER A 188 -0.24 -5.96 16.36
CA SER A 188 -0.39 -7.31 15.81
C SER A 188 -1.74 -7.93 16.17
N VAL A 189 -2.16 -7.86 17.43
CA VAL A 189 -3.43 -8.42 17.89
C VAL A 189 -4.61 -7.69 17.23
N VAL A 190 -4.65 -6.36 17.30
CA VAL A 190 -5.74 -5.56 16.73
C VAL A 190 -5.78 -5.70 15.21
N GLY A 191 -4.62 -5.66 14.54
CA GLY A 191 -4.51 -5.87 13.10
C GLY A 191 -5.07 -7.22 12.66
N HIS A 192 -4.75 -8.32 13.36
CA HIS A 192 -5.34 -9.63 13.06
C HIS A 192 -6.85 -9.65 13.27
N LEU A 193 -7.36 -9.06 14.36
CA LEU A 193 -8.80 -9.04 14.62
C LEU A 193 -9.56 -8.28 13.52
N LEU A 194 -9.08 -7.08 13.19
CA LEU A 194 -9.70 -6.23 12.17
C LEU A 194 -9.62 -6.87 10.78
N HIS A 195 -8.42 -7.20 10.31
CA HIS A 195 -8.21 -7.72 8.95
C HIS A 195 -8.80 -9.11 8.77
N SER A 196 -8.64 -10.04 9.72
CA SER A 196 -9.20 -11.38 9.55
C SER A 196 -10.73 -11.33 9.48
N SER A 197 -11.39 -10.43 10.23
CA SER A 197 -12.85 -10.27 10.22
C SER A 197 -13.43 -9.88 8.85
N ILE A 198 -12.60 -9.31 7.97
CA ILE A 198 -12.93 -8.93 6.59
C ILE A 198 -12.10 -9.73 5.57
N LEU A 199 -11.69 -10.95 5.94
CA LEU A 199 -10.97 -11.91 5.09
C LEU A 199 -9.67 -11.37 4.47
N VAL A 200 -8.94 -10.54 5.22
CA VAL A 200 -7.57 -10.11 4.89
C VAL A 200 -6.55 -10.86 5.76
N PRO A 201 -5.57 -11.57 5.17
CA PRO A 201 -4.49 -12.19 5.94
C PRO A 201 -3.51 -11.11 6.42
N TYR A 202 -3.69 -10.65 7.67
CA TYR A 202 -3.00 -9.47 8.22
C TYR A 202 -1.50 -9.38 7.90
N HIS A 203 -0.69 -10.39 8.25
CA HIS A 203 0.75 -10.36 8.00
C HIS A 203 1.11 -10.53 6.53
N GLY A 204 0.40 -11.39 5.80
CA GLY A 204 0.60 -11.54 4.36
C GLY A 204 0.44 -10.21 3.66
N TRP A 205 -0.67 -9.53 3.91
CA TRP A 205 -0.95 -8.19 3.37
C TRP A 205 -0.01 -7.12 3.95
N ARG A 206 0.23 -7.07 5.27
CA ARG A 206 1.10 -6.07 5.91
C ARG A 206 2.50 -6.08 5.30
N ILE A 207 3.05 -7.27 5.03
CA ILE A 207 4.41 -7.40 4.49
C ILE A 207 4.45 -6.98 3.02
N SER A 208 3.50 -7.42 2.19
CA SER A 208 3.45 -6.99 0.79
C SER A 208 3.18 -5.48 0.66
N HIS A 209 2.34 -4.93 1.53
CA HIS A 209 2.07 -3.50 1.61
C HIS A 209 3.30 -2.71 2.12
N ARG A 210 4.07 -3.23 3.08
CA ARG A 210 5.37 -2.65 3.44
C ARG A 210 6.33 -2.63 2.25
N THR A 211 6.35 -3.68 1.43
CA THR A 211 7.15 -3.74 0.19
C THR A 211 6.70 -2.68 -0.81
N HIS A 212 5.39 -2.46 -0.98
CA HIS A 212 4.83 -1.35 -1.76
C HIS A 212 5.32 0.02 -1.22
N HIS A 213 5.19 0.26 0.08
CA HIS A 213 5.70 1.51 0.69
C HIS A 213 7.23 1.66 0.63
N GLN A 214 8.00 0.60 0.43
CA GLN A 214 9.44 0.72 0.25
C GLN A 214 9.84 0.98 -1.20
N ASN A 215 8.94 0.73 -2.16
CA ASN A 215 9.24 0.71 -3.60
C ASN A 215 8.25 1.51 -4.45
N HIS A 216 7.34 2.29 -3.85
CA HIS A 216 6.33 3.03 -4.59
C HIS A 216 6.94 3.90 -5.69
N GLY A 217 6.29 3.93 -6.85
CA GLY A 217 6.78 4.64 -8.03
C GLY A 217 7.99 3.98 -8.73
N HIS A 218 8.42 2.78 -8.30
CA HIS A 218 9.42 1.96 -9.00
C HIS A 218 8.73 0.96 -9.93
N VAL A 219 9.11 0.90 -11.21
CA VAL A 219 8.42 0.06 -12.20
C VAL A 219 8.47 -1.44 -11.86
N GLU A 220 9.62 -1.95 -11.45
CA GLU A 220 9.85 -3.39 -11.23
C GLU A 220 9.58 -3.85 -9.79
N ASN A 221 9.90 -3.01 -8.81
CA ASN A 221 9.93 -3.42 -7.41
C ASN A 221 8.63 -3.11 -6.66
N ASP A 222 7.81 -2.17 -7.14
CA ASP A 222 6.51 -1.87 -6.55
C ASP A 222 5.54 -3.06 -6.69
N GLU A 223 4.73 -3.33 -5.68
CA GLU A 223 3.99 -4.58 -5.50
C GLU A 223 2.55 -4.55 -6.00
N SER A 224 1.87 -3.43 -5.81
CA SER A 224 0.44 -3.30 -6.09
C SER A 224 0.20 -2.21 -7.13
N TRP A 225 -0.70 -2.48 -8.07
CA TRP A 225 -1.09 -1.54 -9.13
C TRP A 225 0.07 -0.89 -9.92
N HIS A 226 1.27 -1.46 -9.89
CA HIS A 226 2.41 -0.95 -10.64
C HIS A 226 2.21 -1.12 -12.17
N PRO A 227 2.87 -0.29 -12.99
CA PRO A 227 2.77 -0.39 -14.43
C PRO A 227 3.39 -1.68 -14.92
N LEU A 228 2.79 -2.24 -15.95
CA LEU A 228 3.36 -3.36 -16.67
C LEU A 228 4.31 -2.84 -17.75
N PRO A 229 5.58 -3.31 -17.79
CA PRO A 229 6.40 -3.16 -18.98
C PRO A 229 5.67 -3.68 -20.21
N GLU A 230 5.81 -3.00 -21.36
CA GLU A 230 5.09 -3.34 -22.59
C GLU A 230 5.21 -4.82 -22.93
N LYS A 231 6.41 -5.39 -22.86
CA LYS A 231 6.61 -6.81 -23.13
C LYS A 231 5.76 -7.73 -22.25
N ILE A 232 5.59 -7.40 -20.96
CA ILE A 232 4.74 -8.20 -20.05
C ILE A 232 3.28 -8.01 -20.44
N TYR A 233 2.84 -6.75 -20.61
CA TYR A 233 1.48 -6.41 -21.00
C TYR A 233 1.02 -7.11 -22.30
N ARG A 234 1.86 -7.10 -23.34
CA ARG A 234 1.55 -7.72 -24.64
C ARG A 234 1.38 -9.23 -24.53
N ASN A 235 2.11 -9.88 -23.63
CA ASN A 235 2.07 -11.31 -23.39
C ASN A 235 0.97 -11.76 -22.42
N LEU A 236 0.22 -10.84 -21.80
CA LEU A 236 -0.93 -11.21 -20.98
C LEU A 236 -2.03 -11.85 -21.83
N ASP A 237 -2.63 -12.91 -21.29
CA ASP A 237 -3.83 -13.52 -21.84
C ASP A 237 -5.04 -12.57 -21.71
N ASN A 238 -6.08 -12.83 -22.51
CA ASN A 238 -7.25 -11.96 -22.58
C ASN A 238 -8.05 -11.90 -21.27
N MET A 239 -8.05 -12.99 -20.48
CA MET A 239 -8.75 -12.99 -19.19
C MET A 239 -8.03 -12.07 -18.21
N THR A 240 -6.70 -12.16 -18.10
CA THR A 240 -5.92 -11.26 -17.23
C THR A 240 -6.05 -9.80 -17.67
N LYS A 241 -6.06 -9.51 -18.98
CA LYS A 241 -6.32 -8.14 -19.49
C LYS A 241 -7.71 -7.65 -19.10
N THR A 242 -8.73 -8.48 -19.28
CA THR A 242 -10.13 -8.14 -18.92
C THR A 242 -10.25 -7.89 -17.42
N LEU A 243 -9.68 -8.75 -16.59
CA LEU A 243 -9.70 -8.62 -15.14
C LEU A 243 -8.97 -7.37 -14.65
N ARG A 244 -7.91 -6.92 -15.35
CA ARG A 244 -7.08 -5.78 -14.93
C ARG A 244 -7.53 -4.42 -15.51
N PHE A 245 -8.15 -4.40 -16.69
CA PHE A 245 -8.42 -3.13 -17.41
C PHE A 245 -9.89 -2.90 -17.77
N THR A 246 -10.78 -3.89 -17.66
CA THR A 246 -12.17 -3.76 -18.10
C THR A 246 -13.13 -3.73 -16.90
N LEU A 247 -13.79 -2.61 -16.65
CA LEU A 247 -14.78 -2.51 -15.58
C LEU A 247 -15.93 -3.52 -15.76
N PRO A 248 -16.46 -4.10 -14.66
CA PRO A 248 -16.13 -3.80 -13.26
C PRO A 248 -14.99 -4.63 -12.67
N PHE A 249 -14.37 -5.53 -13.44
CA PHE A 249 -13.50 -6.58 -12.92
C PHE A 249 -12.26 -6.12 -12.13
N PRO A 250 -11.59 -5.00 -12.48
CA PRO A 250 -10.47 -4.48 -11.69
C PRO A 250 -10.84 -4.15 -10.25
N MET A 251 -12.12 -3.85 -9.99
CA MET A 251 -12.64 -3.54 -8.66
C MET A 251 -12.95 -4.81 -7.84
N LEU A 252 -12.68 -5.99 -8.40
CA LEU A 252 -12.85 -7.29 -7.74
C LEU A 252 -11.49 -8.03 -7.65
N ALA A 253 -10.39 -7.33 -7.92
CA ALA A 253 -9.08 -7.93 -8.12
C ALA A 253 -8.42 -8.37 -6.81
N TYR A 254 -8.72 -7.71 -5.69
CA TYR A 254 -8.00 -7.91 -4.44
C TYR A 254 -7.97 -9.36 -3.93
N PRO A 255 -9.07 -10.13 -3.91
CA PRO A 255 -9.00 -11.55 -3.56
C PRO A 255 -8.06 -12.32 -4.50
N PHE A 256 -8.07 -12.07 -5.80
CA PHE A 256 -7.15 -12.75 -6.72
C PHE A 256 -5.69 -12.33 -6.49
N TYR A 257 -5.45 -11.07 -6.19
CA TYR A 257 -4.14 -10.54 -5.81
C TYR A 257 -3.58 -11.25 -4.56
N LEU A 258 -4.42 -11.56 -3.57
CA LEU A 258 -3.97 -12.31 -2.39
C LEU A 258 -3.46 -13.72 -2.75
N TRP A 259 -4.07 -14.38 -3.73
CA TRP A 259 -3.67 -15.74 -4.14
C TRP A 259 -2.54 -15.77 -5.17
N SER A 260 -2.44 -14.78 -6.06
CA SER A 260 -1.57 -14.86 -7.24
C SER A 260 -0.71 -13.62 -7.50
N ARG A 261 -0.82 -12.57 -6.69
CA ARG A 261 -0.15 -11.26 -6.85
C ARG A 261 -0.45 -10.58 -8.19
N SER A 262 0.19 -9.42 -8.40
CA SER A 262 0.10 -8.65 -9.64
C SER A 262 0.71 -9.40 -10.83
N PRO A 263 0.21 -9.22 -12.07
CA PRO A 263 0.80 -9.82 -13.26
C PRO A 263 2.29 -9.47 -13.40
N GLY A 264 3.10 -10.46 -13.75
CA GLY A 264 4.56 -10.33 -13.78
C GLY A 264 5.25 -10.67 -12.45
N LYS A 265 4.48 -10.91 -11.39
CA LYS A 265 4.96 -11.43 -10.10
C LYS A 265 4.34 -12.80 -9.82
N THR A 266 4.98 -13.59 -8.95
CA THR A 266 4.53 -14.96 -8.61
C THR A 266 4.43 -15.12 -7.10
N GLY A 267 3.67 -16.10 -6.64
CA GLY A 267 3.53 -16.37 -5.21
C GLY A 267 2.19 -15.90 -4.63
N SER A 268 2.05 -16.03 -3.31
CA SER A 268 0.77 -15.92 -2.61
C SER A 268 0.96 -15.32 -1.23
N HIS A 269 -0.01 -14.53 -0.79
CA HIS A 269 -0.04 -13.95 0.55
C HIS A 269 -0.28 -14.99 1.66
N PHE A 270 -0.69 -16.21 1.28
CA PHE A 270 -0.94 -17.31 2.20
C PHE A 270 0.18 -18.35 2.23
N ASP A 271 1.11 -18.32 1.26
CA ASP A 271 2.21 -19.27 1.17
C ASP A 271 3.45 -18.73 1.91
N PRO A 272 3.88 -19.33 3.05
CA PRO A 272 5.09 -18.90 3.75
C PRO A 272 6.37 -19.09 2.92
N LYS A 273 6.32 -19.81 1.80
CA LYS A 273 7.45 -19.96 0.88
C LYS A 273 7.41 -18.98 -0.30
N SER A 274 6.40 -18.11 -0.37
CA SER A 274 6.36 -17.05 -1.38
C SER A 274 7.61 -16.19 -1.30
N ASP A 275 8.11 -15.82 -2.46
CA ASP A 275 9.15 -14.81 -2.68
C ASP A 275 8.79 -13.40 -2.17
N LEU A 276 7.52 -13.15 -1.80
CA LEU A 276 7.08 -11.98 -1.05
C LEU A 276 7.76 -11.87 0.33
N PHE A 277 8.16 -12.99 0.92
CA PHE A 277 8.51 -13.08 2.33
C PHE A 277 9.93 -13.55 2.52
N VAL A 278 10.66 -12.90 3.44
CA VAL A 278 11.96 -13.42 3.86
C VAL A 278 11.77 -14.62 4.81
N PRO A 279 12.76 -15.53 4.95
CA PRO A 279 12.60 -16.72 5.78
C PRO A 279 12.23 -16.47 7.26
N SER A 280 12.57 -15.30 7.81
CA SER A 280 12.21 -14.91 9.18
C SER A 280 10.72 -14.60 9.35
N GLU A 281 10.01 -14.28 8.26
CA GLU A 281 8.59 -13.86 8.29
C GLU A 281 7.62 -15.05 8.12
N ARG A 282 8.13 -16.26 7.86
CA ARG A 282 7.29 -17.43 7.58
C ARG A 282 6.27 -17.75 8.67
N LYS A 283 6.67 -17.56 9.93
CA LYS A 283 5.78 -17.79 11.08
C LYS A 283 4.62 -16.80 11.10
N ASP A 284 4.88 -15.55 10.76
CA ASP A 284 3.86 -14.51 10.66
C ASP A 284 2.81 -14.90 9.60
N ILE A 285 3.24 -15.42 8.45
CA ILE A 285 2.33 -15.88 7.39
C ILE A 285 1.47 -17.04 7.87
N ILE A 286 2.07 -18.04 8.53
CA ILE A 286 1.32 -19.16 9.10
C ILE A 286 0.26 -18.68 10.10
N THR A 287 0.61 -17.76 10.99
CA THR A 287 -0.33 -17.19 11.96
C THR A 287 -1.50 -16.48 11.28
N SER A 288 -1.22 -15.59 10.31
CA SER A 288 -2.29 -14.87 9.61
C SER A 288 -3.15 -15.78 8.74
N THR A 289 -2.57 -16.78 8.07
CA THR A 289 -3.34 -17.79 7.33
C THR A 289 -4.23 -18.60 8.27
N ALA A 290 -3.77 -18.92 9.48
CA ALA A 290 -4.59 -19.61 10.47
C ALA A 290 -5.75 -18.73 10.96
N CYS A 291 -5.51 -17.44 11.27
CA CYS A 291 -6.57 -16.50 11.65
C CYS A 291 -7.61 -16.30 10.54
N TRP A 292 -7.15 -16.15 9.29
CA TRP A 292 -8.01 -16.05 8.12
C TRP A 292 -8.86 -17.31 7.94
N THR A 293 -8.24 -18.49 8.06
CA THR A 293 -8.93 -19.79 7.94
C THR A 293 -9.98 -19.96 9.04
N ALA A 294 -9.68 -19.53 10.27
CA ALA A 294 -10.62 -19.55 11.38
C ALA A 294 -11.84 -18.65 11.10
N MET A 295 -11.64 -17.45 10.54
CA MET A 295 -12.75 -16.59 10.13
C MET A 295 -13.57 -17.22 9.00
N ALA A 296 -12.92 -17.77 7.97
CA ALA A 296 -13.62 -18.44 6.87
C ALA A 296 -14.47 -19.63 7.39
N ALA A 297 -13.93 -20.44 8.30
CA ALA A 297 -14.65 -21.53 8.94
C ALA A 297 -15.83 -21.03 9.79
N LEU A 298 -15.66 -19.92 10.53
CA LEU A 298 -16.73 -19.28 11.27
C LEU A 298 -17.87 -18.84 10.35
N LEU A 299 -17.55 -18.17 9.23
CA LEU A 299 -18.55 -17.74 8.25
C LEU A 299 -19.29 -18.93 7.64
N VAL A 300 -18.58 -20.00 7.28
CA VAL A 300 -19.21 -21.24 6.78
C VAL A 300 -20.16 -21.82 7.83
N GLY A 301 -19.72 -21.92 9.09
CA GLY A 301 -20.54 -22.38 10.21
C GLY A 301 -21.80 -21.52 10.40
N LEU A 302 -21.66 -20.19 10.37
CA LEU A 302 -22.80 -19.26 10.42
C LEU A 302 -23.74 -19.47 9.22
N GLY A 303 -23.21 -19.74 8.03
CA GLY A 303 -24.00 -20.07 6.84
C GLY A 303 -24.89 -21.29 7.03
N PHE A 304 -24.45 -22.31 7.76
CA PHE A 304 -25.28 -23.46 8.12
C PHE A 304 -26.33 -23.14 9.20
N VAL A 305 -26.06 -22.19 10.10
CA VAL A 305 -26.98 -21.82 11.20
C VAL A 305 -28.08 -20.86 10.74
N MET A 306 -27.73 -19.78 10.05
CA MET A 306 -28.70 -18.75 9.62
C MET A 306 -29.16 -18.90 8.16
N GLY A 307 -28.58 -19.83 7.42
CA GLY A 307 -28.82 -20.04 6.00
C GLY A 307 -27.88 -19.20 5.12
N PRO A 308 -27.45 -19.75 3.97
CA PRO A 308 -26.44 -19.13 3.12
C PRO A 308 -26.89 -17.79 2.52
N ILE A 309 -28.18 -17.61 2.24
CA ILE A 309 -28.72 -16.36 1.70
C ILE A 309 -28.66 -15.23 2.74
N GLN A 310 -28.96 -15.54 4.01
CA GLN A 310 -28.89 -14.52 5.06
C GLN A 310 -27.44 -14.10 5.32
N LEU A 311 -26.51 -15.05 5.33
CA LEU A 311 -25.07 -14.76 5.42
C LEU A 311 -24.59 -13.93 4.23
N LEU A 312 -25.03 -14.27 3.01
CA LEU A 312 -24.70 -13.50 1.81
C LEU A 312 -25.18 -12.05 1.94
N LYS A 313 -26.41 -11.82 2.42
CA LYS A 313 -26.96 -10.48 2.60
C LYS A 313 -26.26 -9.70 3.71
N LEU A 314 -25.95 -10.33 4.83
CA LEU A 314 -25.36 -9.66 6.00
C LEU A 314 -23.85 -9.43 5.86
N TYR A 315 -23.13 -10.35 5.23
CA TYR A 315 -21.68 -10.32 5.17
C TYR A 315 -21.14 -10.34 3.74
N GLY A 316 -21.63 -11.25 2.90
CA GLY A 316 -21.05 -11.49 1.56
C GLY A 316 -21.15 -10.30 0.61
N ILE A 317 -22.32 -9.67 0.50
CA ILE A 317 -22.51 -8.47 -0.34
C ILE A 317 -21.71 -7.27 0.21
N PRO A 318 -21.78 -6.93 1.52
CA PRO A 318 -20.91 -5.91 2.09
C PRO A 318 -19.41 -6.17 1.89
N TYR A 319 -18.97 -7.43 2.00
CA TYR A 319 -17.57 -7.81 1.76
C TYR A 319 -17.13 -7.46 0.33
N TRP A 320 -17.95 -7.74 -0.69
CA TRP A 320 -17.62 -7.36 -2.06
C TRP A 320 -17.61 -5.84 -2.29
N ILE A 321 -18.46 -5.09 -1.58
CA ILE A 321 -18.40 -3.62 -1.59
C ILE A 321 -17.11 -3.11 -0.96
N PHE A 322 -16.65 -3.73 0.13
CA PHE A 322 -15.32 -3.46 0.71
C PHE A 322 -14.20 -3.75 -0.30
N VAL A 323 -14.25 -4.89 -0.99
CA VAL A 323 -13.27 -5.23 -2.03
C VAL A 323 -13.22 -4.16 -3.12
N MET A 324 -14.40 -3.72 -3.59
CA MET A 324 -14.49 -2.61 -4.56
C MET A 324 -13.88 -1.32 -4.03
N TRP A 325 -14.14 -0.96 -2.76
CA TRP A 325 -13.50 0.19 -2.13
C TRP A 325 -11.98 0.08 -2.08
N LEU A 326 -11.45 -1.08 -1.69
CA LEU A 326 -10.01 -1.31 -1.58
C LEU A 326 -9.32 -1.13 -2.93
N ASP A 327 -9.82 -1.79 -3.97
CA ASP A 327 -9.25 -1.69 -5.31
C ASP A 327 -9.41 -0.29 -5.89
N PHE A 328 -10.56 0.37 -5.66
CA PHE A 328 -10.84 1.74 -6.11
C PHE A 328 -9.88 2.76 -5.50
N VAL A 329 -9.73 2.76 -4.17
CA VAL A 329 -8.88 3.71 -3.44
C VAL A 329 -7.42 3.48 -3.79
N THR A 330 -6.97 2.22 -3.71
CA THR A 330 -5.56 1.88 -3.98
C THR A 330 -5.20 2.20 -5.44
N TYR A 331 -6.10 2.00 -6.41
CA TYR A 331 -5.81 2.39 -7.78
C TYR A 331 -5.71 3.91 -7.94
N LEU A 332 -6.73 4.67 -7.50
CA LEU A 332 -6.82 6.12 -7.72
C LEU A 332 -5.78 6.94 -6.96
N HIS A 333 -5.24 6.41 -5.88
CA HIS A 333 -4.12 7.02 -5.17
C HIS A 333 -2.79 6.92 -5.93
N HIS A 334 -2.71 6.07 -6.95
CA HIS A 334 -1.50 5.85 -7.76
C HIS A 334 -1.71 6.12 -9.26
N HIS A 335 -2.95 6.45 -9.68
CA HIS A 335 -3.36 6.57 -11.08
C HIS A 335 -4.42 7.66 -11.27
N GLY A 336 -4.70 8.00 -12.53
CA GLY A 336 -5.89 8.75 -12.92
C GLY A 336 -5.80 10.27 -12.80
N HIS A 337 -4.62 10.83 -12.58
CA HIS A 337 -4.39 12.26 -12.74
C HIS A 337 -4.34 12.68 -14.21
N GLU A 338 -4.69 13.93 -14.52
CA GLU A 338 -4.66 14.46 -15.90
C GLU A 338 -3.23 14.53 -16.43
N ASP A 339 -2.35 15.12 -15.62
CA ASP A 339 -0.90 15.03 -15.81
C ASP A 339 -0.42 13.64 -15.38
N LYS A 340 -0.06 12.82 -16.38
CA LYS A 340 0.47 11.47 -16.15
C LYS A 340 1.61 11.49 -15.12
N LEU A 341 1.59 10.51 -14.24
CA LEU A 341 2.59 10.36 -13.19
C LEU A 341 3.85 9.67 -13.74
N PRO A 342 5.06 10.16 -13.41
CA PRO A 342 6.27 9.47 -13.78
C PRO A 342 6.41 8.18 -12.97
N TRP A 343 7.04 7.19 -13.58
CA TRP A 343 7.51 5.98 -12.93
C TRP A 343 9.00 5.83 -13.19
N TYR A 344 9.73 5.32 -12.20
CA TYR A 344 11.18 5.37 -12.21
C TYR A 344 11.81 3.98 -12.22
N ARG A 345 13.02 3.90 -12.76
CA ARG A 345 13.89 2.72 -12.73
C ARG A 345 15.28 3.08 -12.24
N GLY A 346 16.01 2.07 -11.78
CA GLY A 346 17.45 2.15 -11.54
C GLY A 346 17.84 3.33 -10.65
N LYS A 347 18.73 4.20 -11.15
CA LYS A 347 19.27 5.33 -10.39
C LYS A 347 18.32 6.54 -10.33
N GLU A 348 17.32 6.60 -11.21
CA GLU A 348 16.33 7.67 -11.18
C GLU A 348 15.34 7.48 -10.03
N TRP A 349 15.11 6.23 -9.60
CA TRP A 349 14.23 5.98 -8.46
C TRP A 349 14.88 6.43 -7.14
N SER A 350 14.09 7.11 -6.33
CA SER A 350 14.37 7.34 -4.91
C SER A 350 13.05 7.30 -4.14
N TYR A 351 13.11 6.97 -2.85
CA TYR A 351 11.93 6.94 -1.97
C TYR A 351 11.11 8.24 -2.07
N LEU A 352 11.77 9.40 -2.02
CA LEU A 352 11.09 10.70 -2.13
C LEU A 352 10.40 10.88 -3.48
N ARG A 353 11.13 10.68 -4.59
CA ARG A 353 10.56 10.85 -5.93
C ARG A 353 9.36 9.94 -6.14
N GLY A 354 9.48 8.67 -5.76
CA GLY A 354 8.38 7.72 -5.82
C GLY A 354 7.19 8.10 -4.94
N GLY A 355 7.39 8.80 -3.81
CA GLY A 355 6.30 9.20 -2.93
C GLY A 355 5.48 10.34 -3.52
N LEU A 356 6.16 11.25 -4.22
CA LEU A 356 5.55 12.35 -4.95
C LEU A 356 4.77 11.91 -6.20
N THR A 357 4.84 10.63 -6.59
CA THR A 357 3.99 10.09 -7.66
C THR A 357 2.64 9.58 -7.16
N THR A 358 2.40 9.62 -5.86
CA THR A 358 1.08 9.31 -5.30
C THR A 358 0.16 10.53 -5.33
N LEU A 359 -1.14 10.31 -5.16
CA LEU A 359 -2.16 11.34 -5.27
C LEU A 359 -3.05 11.35 -4.05
N ASP A 360 -3.28 12.54 -3.52
CA ASP A 360 -4.36 12.76 -2.58
C ASP A 360 -5.70 12.72 -3.34
N ARG A 361 -6.76 12.19 -2.69
CA ARG A 361 -8.12 12.12 -3.24
C ARG A 361 -9.13 12.54 -2.19
N ASP A 362 -10.06 13.41 -2.57
CA ASP A 362 -11.16 13.84 -1.71
C ASP A 362 -12.39 12.94 -1.92
N TYR A 363 -12.81 12.23 -0.87
CA TYR A 363 -13.97 11.34 -0.87
C TYR A 363 -15.26 11.99 -0.32
N GLY A 364 -15.28 13.31 -0.10
CA GLY A 364 -16.45 14.03 0.40
C GLY A 364 -16.79 13.67 1.86
N LEU A 365 -18.06 13.36 2.14
CA LEU A 365 -18.49 12.96 3.49
C LEU A 365 -17.84 11.65 3.96
N ILE A 366 -17.32 10.86 3.03
CA ILE A 366 -16.74 9.55 3.30
C ILE A 366 -15.32 9.65 3.87
N ASN A 367 -14.62 10.79 3.72
CA ASN A 367 -13.26 10.98 4.23
C ASN A 367 -13.12 10.57 5.71
N ASN A 368 -14.03 11.05 6.57
CA ASN A 368 -13.97 10.74 8.00
C ASN A 368 -14.27 9.25 8.33
N ILE A 369 -15.09 8.59 7.50
CA ILE A 369 -15.37 7.16 7.62
C ILE A 369 -14.13 6.36 7.20
N HIS A 370 -13.44 6.82 6.17
CA HIS A 370 -12.22 6.22 5.63
C HIS A 370 -10.96 6.63 6.40
N HIS A 371 -11.12 7.28 7.57
CA HIS A 371 -10.02 7.73 8.42
C HIS A 371 -9.04 8.66 7.69
N ASP A 372 -9.55 9.50 6.79
CA ASP A 372 -8.78 10.49 6.04
C ASP A 372 -7.59 9.89 5.23
N ILE A 373 -7.63 8.60 4.91
CA ILE A 373 -6.58 7.93 4.11
C ILE A 373 -6.41 8.53 2.71
N GLY A 374 -7.37 9.35 2.26
CA GLY A 374 -7.28 10.14 1.04
C GLY A 374 -6.10 11.10 0.99
N THR A 375 -5.49 11.45 2.13
CA THR A 375 -4.21 12.20 2.18
C THR A 375 -3.01 11.26 2.01
N HIS A 376 -2.91 10.68 0.81
CA HIS A 376 -2.05 9.54 0.52
C HIS A 376 -0.57 9.90 0.34
N VAL A 377 -0.23 11.12 -0.09
CA VAL A 377 1.18 11.53 -0.31
C VAL A 377 1.98 11.50 0.98
N ILE A 378 1.49 12.16 2.03
CA ILE A 378 2.14 12.12 3.35
C ILE A 378 2.08 10.74 3.96
N HIS A 379 0.97 10.03 3.78
CA HIS A 379 0.87 8.65 4.22
C HIS A 379 1.98 7.77 3.59
N HIS A 380 2.27 7.93 2.30
CA HIS A 380 3.37 7.23 1.64
C HIS A 380 4.75 7.63 2.13
N LEU A 381 5.00 8.93 2.27
CA LEU A 381 6.30 9.44 2.70
C LEU A 381 6.58 9.12 4.17
N PHE A 382 5.54 9.12 5.02
CA PHE A 382 5.64 8.96 6.47
C PHE A 382 4.49 8.10 7.04
N PRO A 383 4.43 6.80 6.72
CA PRO A 383 3.33 5.93 7.12
C PRO A 383 3.22 5.71 8.64
N GLN A 384 4.17 6.22 9.43
CA GLN A 384 4.15 6.15 10.89
C GLN A 384 3.24 7.22 11.53
N ILE A 385 2.79 8.21 10.76
CA ILE A 385 1.83 9.23 11.21
C ILE A 385 0.45 8.55 11.33
N PRO A 386 -0.23 8.61 12.49
CA PRO A 386 -1.58 8.08 12.65
C PRO A 386 -2.57 8.78 11.72
N HIS A 387 -3.58 8.05 11.25
CA HIS A 387 -4.60 8.57 10.34
C HIS A 387 -5.23 9.89 10.81
N TYR A 388 -5.51 10.02 12.12
CA TYR A 388 -6.11 11.21 12.73
C TYR A 388 -5.20 12.44 12.79
N HIS A 389 -3.99 12.37 12.24
CA HIS A 389 -3.06 13.48 12.07
C HIS A 389 -2.64 13.71 10.61
N LEU A 390 -3.09 12.88 9.66
CA LEU A 390 -2.63 12.97 8.28
C LEU A 390 -3.03 14.27 7.61
N VAL A 391 -4.28 14.73 7.79
CA VAL A 391 -4.75 16.01 7.22
C VAL A 391 -3.88 17.18 7.69
N GLU A 392 -3.61 17.27 8.99
CA GLU A 392 -2.76 18.32 9.55
C GLU A 392 -1.32 18.24 9.04
N ALA A 393 -0.77 17.02 8.94
CA ALA A 393 0.58 16.80 8.42
C ALA A 393 0.68 17.16 6.92
N THR A 394 -0.34 16.87 6.12
CA THR A 394 -0.43 17.26 4.72
C THR A 394 -0.48 18.77 4.56
N GLU A 395 -1.36 19.46 5.29
CA GLU A 395 -1.45 20.92 5.22
C GLU A 395 -0.15 21.61 5.62
N ALA A 396 0.57 21.08 6.61
CA ALA A 396 1.89 21.59 7.00
C ALA A 396 2.99 21.34 5.95
N ALA A 397 2.92 20.23 5.21
CA ALA A 397 3.93 19.84 4.23
C ALA A 397 3.72 20.47 2.83
N LYS A 398 2.48 20.82 2.49
CA LYS A 398 2.11 21.44 1.20
C LYS A 398 3.03 22.57 0.73
N PRO A 399 3.39 23.56 1.58
CA PRO A 399 4.29 24.64 1.18
C PRO A 399 5.69 24.15 0.77
N VAL A 400 6.16 23.04 1.35
CA VAL A 400 7.46 22.44 1.03
C VAL A 400 7.42 21.75 -0.33
N PHE A 401 6.31 21.05 -0.65
CA PHE A 401 6.16 20.36 -1.93
C PHE A 401 6.08 21.32 -3.13
N GLY A 402 5.46 22.50 -2.96
CA GLY A 402 5.29 23.47 -4.04
C GLY A 402 4.63 22.85 -5.28
N LYS A 403 5.24 23.05 -6.46
CA LYS A 403 4.74 22.55 -7.76
C LYS A 403 4.63 21.01 -7.84
N TYR A 404 5.29 20.26 -6.94
CA TYR A 404 5.21 18.79 -6.90
C TYR A 404 3.94 18.25 -6.25
N TYR A 405 3.21 19.08 -5.48
CA TYR A 405 1.95 18.65 -4.89
C TYR A 405 0.78 18.95 -5.83
N LYS A 406 -0.05 17.93 -6.07
CA LYS A 406 -1.24 18.02 -6.91
C LYS A 406 -2.46 18.10 -6.01
N GLU A 407 -3.07 19.28 -5.93
CA GLU A 407 -4.26 19.49 -5.12
C GLU A 407 -5.41 18.59 -5.59
N PRO A 408 -6.04 17.83 -4.68
CA PRO A 408 -7.17 16.99 -5.06
C PRO A 408 -8.36 17.86 -5.49
N LYS A 409 -9.06 17.43 -6.53
CA LYS A 409 -10.35 18.00 -6.88
C LYS A 409 -11.34 17.73 -5.74
N LYS A 410 -11.98 18.79 -5.25
CA LYS A 410 -12.97 18.66 -4.17
C LYS A 410 -14.19 17.87 -4.61
N SER A 411 -14.60 16.94 -3.77
CA SER A 411 -15.81 16.15 -3.97
C SER A 411 -17.06 16.93 -3.56
N ALA A 412 -18.18 16.59 -4.20
CA ALA A 412 -19.51 16.84 -3.62
C ALA A 412 -19.69 15.95 -2.37
N PRO A 413 -20.87 15.89 -1.72
CA PRO A 413 -21.05 14.99 -0.57
C PRO A 413 -20.64 13.53 -0.83
N LEU A 414 -20.79 13.07 -2.07
CA LEU A 414 -20.31 11.77 -2.56
C LEU A 414 -19.31 11.96 -3.71
N PRO A 415 -18.28 11.09 -3.82
CA PRO A 415 -17.16 11.30 -4.73
C PRO A 415 -17.37 10.73 -6.14
N PHE A 416 -18.55 10.95 -6.74
CA PHE A 416 -18.88 10.37 -8.06
C PHE A 416 -17.92 10.80 -9.19
N HIS A 417 -17.25 11.95 -9.06
CA HIS A 417 -16.28 12.40 -10.04
C HIS A 417 -15.08 11.43 -10.19
N LEU A 418 -14.70 10.75 -9.10
CA LEU A 418 -13.60 9.78 -9.07
C LEU A 418 -13.92 8.54 -9.92
N ILE A 419 -15.20 8.21 -10.14
CA ILE A 419 -15.59 7.12 -11.06
C ILE A 419 -15.21 7.49 -12.50
N GLY A 420 -15.42 8.75 -12.90
CA GLY A 420 -14.99 9.23 -14.21
C GLY A 420 -13.47 9.20 -14.38
N GLU A 421 -12.73 9.54 -13.34
CA GLU A 421 -11.26 9.45 -13.33
C GLU A 421 -10.77 8.01 -13.45
N LEU A 422 -11.40 7.07 -12.73
CA LEU A 422 -11.12 5.64 -12.83
C LEU A 422 -11.33 5.14 -14.26
N ILE A 423 -12.51 5.39 -14.84
CA ILE A 423 -12.85 4.96 -16.21
C ILE A 423 -11.83 5.52 -17.21
N ARG A 424 -11.52 6.82 -17.11
CA ARG A 424 -10.56 7.49 -17.99
C ARG A 424 -9.16 6.89 -17.87
N SER A 425 -8.71 6.63 -16.64
CA SER A 425 -7.39 6.09 -16.36
C SER A 425 -7.27 4.66 -16.86
N LEU A 426 -8.22 3.78 -16.54
CA LEU A 426 -8.22 2.39 -17.03
C LEU A 426 -8.22 2.31 -18.57
N GLY A 427 -8.92 3.25 -19.24
CA GLY A 427 -8.94 3.33 -20.70
C GLY A 427 -7.68 3.93 -21.35
N LYS A 428 -6.73 4.47 -20.57
CA LYS A 428 -5.53 5.16 -21.07
C LYS A 428 -4.22 4.59 -20.56
N ASP A 429 -4.19 4.07 -19.33
CA ASP A 429 -2.99 3.71 -18.58
C ASP A 429 -2.76 2.19 -18.60
N HIS A 430 -2.26 1.68 -19.73
CA HIS A 430 -2.17 0.23 -19.96
C HIS A 430 -0.79 -0.35 -19.66
N PHE A 431 0.27 0.31 -20.11
CA PHE A 431 1.65 -0.17 -19.98
C PHE A 431 2.65 0.99 -19.96
N VAL A 432 3.91 0.71 -19.65
CA VAL A 432 5.04 1.64 -19.79
C VAL A 432 6.09 1.08 -20.75
N SER A 433 6.86 1.96 -21.39
CA SER A 433 7.95 1.57 -22.29
C SER A 433 8.92 0.59 -21.61
N ASP A 434 9.36 -0.44 -22.33
CA ASP A 434 10.42 -1.35 -21.87
C ASP A 434 11.78 -0.65 -21.72
N THR A 435 11.95 0.55 -22.30
CA THR A 435 13.18 1.35 -22.27
C THR A 435 12.98 2.69 -21.55
N GLY A 436 14.07 3.26 -21.07
CA GLY A 436 14.11 4.54 -20.36
C GLY A 436 14.03 4.40 -18.84
N ASP A 437 14.64 5.35 -18.11
CA ASP A 437 14.70 5.32 -16.64
C ASP A 437 13.60 6.14 -15.96
N VAL A 438 13.01 7.11 -16.68
CA VAL A 438 11.80 7.82 -16.29
C VAL A 438 10.75 7.57 -17.37
N VAL A 439 9.67 6.89 -17.03
CA VAL A 439 8.64 6.46 -17.98
C VAL A 439 7.25 6.88 -17.54
N TYR A 440 6.34 6.96 -18.50
CA TYR A 440 4.95 7.33 -18.28
C TYR A 440 4.05 6.27 -18.91
N TYR A 441 2.85 6.14 -18.37
CA TYR A 441 1.84 5.25 -18.92
C TYR A 441 1.53 5.56 -20.38
N GLN A 442 1.30 4.52 -21.16
CA GLN A 442 0.95 4.55 -22.57
C GLN A 442 -0.35 3.80 -22.82
N THR A 443 -1.02 4.19 -23.90
CA THR A 443 -2.34 3.68 -24.26
C THR A 443 -2.22 2.59 -25.31
N ASP A 444 -2.89 1.46 -25.11
CA ASP A 444 -3.02 0.44 -26.14
C ASP A 444 -4.24 0.76 -27.04
N PRO A 445 -4.04 1.19 -28.29
CA PRO A 445 -5.13 1.60 -29.17
C PRO A 445 -6.12 0.45 -29.45
N LYS A 446 -5.67 -0.81 -29.35
CA LYS A 446 -6.54 -1.97 -29.60
C LYS A 446 -7.58 -2.18 -28.49
N LEU A 447 -7.20 -1.91 -27.23
CA LEU A 447 -8.13 -2.06 -26.11
C LEU A 447 -9.19 -0.94 -26.16
N THR A 448 -8.76 0.29 -26.44
CA THR A 448 -9.65 1.45 -26.56
C THR A 448 -10.67 1.29 -27.70
N ALA A 449 -10.26 0.77 -28.87
CA ALA A 449 -11.16 0.55 -30.01
C ALA A 449 -12.30 -0.45 -29.70
N SER A 450 -11.99 -1.51 -28.93
CA SER A 450 -12.99 -2.52 -28.53
C SER A 450 -14.04 -1.99 -27.55
N SER A 451 -13.67 -1.00 -26.72
CA SER A 451 -14.59 -0.33 -25.80
C SER A 451 -15.53 0.66 -26.51
N SER A 452 -15.08 1.28 -27.61
CA SER A 452 -15.91 2.18 -28.42
C SER A 452 -16.91 1.44 -29.32
N SER A 453 -16.56 0.26 -29.84
CA SER A 453 -17.46 -0.52 -30.69
C SER A 453 -18.63 -1.13 -29.91
N SER A 454 -18.44 -1.48 -28.64
CA SER A 454 -19.54 -1.98 -27.79
C SER A 454 -20.50 -0.88 -27.33
N SER A 455 -20.03 0.38 -27.23
CA SER A 455 -20.90 1.52 -26.95
C SER A 455 -21.73 2.00 -28.15
N SER A 456 -21.29 1.73 -29.38
CA SER A 456 -22.05 2.11 -30.60
C SER A 456 -23.16 1.12 -30.97
N GLU A 457 -23.19 -0.08 -30.38
CA GLU A 457 -24.25 -1.08 -30.63
C GLU A 457 -25.40 -1.01 -29.60
N SER A 458 -25.40 -0.01 -28.71
CA SER A 458 -26.43 0.18 -27.66
C SER A 458 -27.21 1.50 -27.75
N ASN A 459 -27.29 2.10 -28.94
CA ASN A 459 -28.22 3.21 -29.25
C ASN A 459 -29.30 2.79 -30.24
#